data_AF-A0A1N6TZZ6-F1
#
_entry.id   AF-A0A1N6TZZ6-F1
#
_cell.length_a   1.000
_cell.length_b   1.000
_cell.length_c   1.000
_cell.angle_alpha   90.00
_cell.angle_beta   90.00
_cell.angle_gamma   90.00
#
_symmetry.space_group_name_H-M   'P 1'
#
loop_
_entity.id
_entity.type
_entity.pdbx_description
1 polymer ?
#
loop_
_entity_poly.entity_id
_entity_poly.type
_entity_poly.pdbx_seq_one_letter_code
_entity_poly.pdbx_strand_id
1 'polypeptide(L)'
;MKYLKKILLFIIIVIFSFVLYVELGGRYILNTTDKRLITWSVRSSNKLPENFNTFYNIVYPNSLLQNSWIFLGNAIINQNSQKKECPCNQMASNIFPRLEYQNKSSFDQFLIARYIEHSYRQKDCLNFNFRNFDFLENRKGIENVSKSLFNKEVKDLEPMEIAEILALYENPVKNNRYRSSERAKNRTEHFYNLYSKNLKR
;
A
#
# COMPACT_ATOMS: atom_id res chain seq x y z
N MET A 1 -16.59 7.21 44.24
CA MET A 1 -15.19 7.40 43.75
C MET A 1 -14.36 6.11 43.69
N LYS A 2 -14.39 5.19 44.67
CA LYS A 2 -13.60 3.93 44.62
C LYS A 2 -13.95 3.01 43.45
N TYR A 3 -15.23 2.88 43.11
CA TYR A 3 -15.70 2.07 41.99
C TYR A 3 -15.33 2.65 40.61
N LEU A 4 -15.36 3.98 40.47
CA LEU A 4 -14.98 4.67 39.23
C LEU A 4 -13.51 4.40 38.85
N LYS A 5 -12.59 4.42 39.83
CA LYS A 5 -11.18 4.09 39.61
C LYS A 5 -10.98 2.63 39.16
N LYS A 6 -11.75 1.69 39.72
CA LYS A 6 -11.71 0.27 39.32
C LYS A 6 -12.25 0.05 37.91
N ILE A 7 -13.35 0.73 37.56
CA ILE A 7 -13.92 0.69 36.20
C ILE A 7 -12.93 1.26 35.18
N LEU A 8 -12.32 2.41 35.48
CA LEU A 8 -11.31 3.01 34.60
C LEU A 8 -10.11 2.07 34.40
N LEU A 9 -9.60 1.47 35.47
CA LEU A 9 -8.51 0.50 35.38
C LEU A 9 -8.88 -0.71 34.51
N PHE A 10 -10.09 -1.24 34.67
CA PHE A 10 -10.58 -2.34 33.85
C PHE A 10 -10.64 -1.96 32.37
N ILE A 11 -11.16 -0.78 32.04
CA ILE A 11 -11.20 -0.28 30.66
C ILE A 11 -9.80 -0.19 30.06
N ILE A 12 -8.82 0.32 30.81
CA ILE A 12 -7.42 0.40 30.36
C ILE A 12 -6.86 -0.98 30.05
N ILE A 13 -7.12 -1.98 30.91
CA ILE A 13 -6.66 -3.36 30.71
C ILE A 13 -7.29 -3.96 29.45
N VAL A 14 -8.58 -3.74 29.23
CA VAL A 14 -9.29 -4.22 28.04
C VAL A 14 -8.73 -3.58 26.77
N ILE A 15 -8.52 -2.26 26.75
CA ILE A 15 -7.91 -1.55 25.62
C ILE A 15 -6.50 -2.06 25.36
N PHE A 16 -5.69 -2.22 26.40
CA PHE A 16 -4.33 -2.72 26.27
C PHE A 16 -4.29 -4.14 25.70
N SER A 17 -5.17 -5.02 26.20
CA SER A 17 -5.31 -6.39 25.69
C SER A 17 -5.75 -6.42 24.22
N PHE A 18 -6.67 -5.52 23.85
CA PHE A 18 -7.10 -5.34 22.46
C PHE A 18 -5.96 -4.86 21.56
N VAL A 19 -5.19 -3.85 21.99
CA VAL A 19 -4.03 -3.35 21.23
C VAL A 19 -2.98 -4.45 21.06
N LEU A 20 -2.68 -5.21 22.11
CA LEU A 20 -1.77 -6.35 22.02
C LEU A 20 -2.26 -7.41 21.03
N TYR A 21 -3.55 -7.72 21.08
CA TYR A 21 -4.18 -8.63 20.12
C TYR A 21 -4.04 -8.12 18.69
N VAL A 22 -4.22 -6.82 18.43
CA VAL A 22 -4.06 -6.25 17.09
C VAL A 22 -2.59 -6.30 16.62
N GLU A 23 -1.65 -5.97 17.50
CA GLU A 23 -0.22 -5.94 17.14
C GLU A 23 0.37 -7.34 16.90
N LEU A 24 -0.11 -8.34 17.65
CA LEU A 24 0.46 -9.70 17.62
C LEU A 24 -0.44 -10.71 16.90
N GLY A 25 -1.71 -10.41 16.68
CA GLY A 25 -2.72 -11.33 16.15
C GLY A 25 -2.32 -11.97 14.83
N GLY A 26 -1.72 -11.19 13.93
CA GLY A 26 -1.20 -11.69 12.65
C GLY A 26 -0.21 -12.85 12.80
N ARG A 27 0.61 -12.87 13.87
CA ARG A 27 1.54 -13.97 14.15
C ARG A 27 0.82 -15.26 14.53
N TYR A 28 -0.35 -15.17 15.15
CA TYR A 28 -1.13 -16.31 15.62
C TYR A 28 -2.06 -16.86 14.55
N ILE A 29 -2.71 -15.98 13.77
CA ILE A 29 -3.66 -16.42 12.73
C ILE A 29 -2.98 -17.01 11.50
N LEU A 30 -1.77 -16.55 11.16
CA LEU A 30 -1.04 -17.03 9.98
C LEU A 30 -0.36 -18.37 10.26
N ASN A 31 -0.66 -19.36 9.43
CA ASN A 31 0.04 -20.64 9.43
C ASN A 31 1.47 -20.50 8.84
N THR A 32 2.28 -21.56 8.95
CA THR A 32 3.67 -21.55 8.46
C THR A 32 3.75 -21.36 6.95
N THR A 33 2.81 -21.91 6.19
CA THR A 33 2.73 -21.79 4.72
C THR A 33 2.51 -20.34 4.31
N ASP A 34 1.53 -19.66 4.90
CA ASP A 34 1.19 -18.26 4.64
C ASP A 34 2.35 -17.33 5.02
N LYS A 35 3.01 -17.58 6.16
CA LYS A 35 4.22 -16.83 6.56
C LYS A 35 5.35 -16.98 5.54
N ARG A 36 5.55 -18.20 5.01
CA ARG A 36 6.52 -18.47 3.94
C ARG A 36 6.13 -17.79 2.64
N LEU A 37 4.85 -17.81 2.27
CA LEU A 37 4.32 -17.14 1.08
C LEU A 37 4.57 -15.63 1.14
N ILE A 38 4.23 -14.97 2.26
CA ILE A 38 4.50 -13.54 2.48
C ILE A 38 6.01 -13.27 2.34
N THR A 39 6.83 -14.07 3.01
CA THR A 39 8.29 -13.89 3.01
C THR A 39 8.88 -14.06 1.61
N TRP A 40 8.46 -15.09 0.89
CA TRP A 40 8.88 -15.34 -0.48
C TRP A 40 8.47 -14.19 -1.38
N SER A 41 7.21 -13.74 -1.27
CA SER A 41 6.64 -12.67 -2.09
C SER A 41 7.40 -11.35 -1.95
N VAL A 42 7.80 -10.98 -0.73
CA VAL A 42 8.62 -9.78 -0.50
C VAL A 42 10.02 -9.97 -1.03
N ARG A 43 10.68 -11.08 -0.70
CA ARG A 43 12.09 -11.32 -1.08
C ARG A 43 12.29 -11.50 -2.58
N SER A 44 11.31 -12.03 -3.30
CA SER A 44 11.35 -12.19 -4.75
C SER A 44 11.04 -10.89 -5.50
N SER A 45 10.65 -9.82 -4.79
CA SER A 45 10.29 -8.55 -5.42
C SER A 45 11.52 -7.67 -5.61
N ASN A 46 11.85 -7.38 -6.87
CA ASN A 46 12.95 -6.48 -7.22
C ASN A 46 12.72 -5.10 -6.62
N LYS A 47 13.81 -4.45 -6.20
CA LYS A 47 13.77 -3.10 -5.64
C LYS A 47 13.38 -2.10 -6.73
N LEU A 48 12.40 -1.25 -6.43
CA LEU A 48 12.05 -0.12 -7.28
C LEU A 48 13.23 0.87 -7.35
N PRO A 49 13.52 1.44 -8.54
CA PRO A 49 14.48 2.52 -8.69
C PRO A 49 14.15 3.77 -7.87
N GLU A 50 15.18 4.56 -7.56
CA GLU A 50 15.03 5.68 -6.62
C GLU A 50 14.18 6.84 -7.17
N ASN A 51 14.22 7.09 -8.49
CA ASN A 51 13.33 8.07 -9.14
C ASN A 51 11.85 7.74 -8.86
N PHE A 52 11.47 6.46 -8.97
CA PHE A 52 10.10 6.00 -8.71
C PHE A 52 9.72 6.12 -7.23
N ASN A 53 10.59 5.67 -6.32
CA ASN A 53 10.35 5.78 -4.88
C ASN A 53 10.20 7.23 -4.43
N THR A 54 11.06 8.11 -4.95
CA THR A 54 11.05 9.54 -4.65
C THR A 54 9.77 10.19 -5.16
N PHE A 55 9.40 9.95 -6.42
CA PHE A 55 8.16 10.44 -6.99
C PHE A 55 6.94 9.97 -6.17
N TYR A 56 6.87 8.68 -5.84
CA TYR A 56 5.79 8.11 -5.06
C TYR A 56 5.66 8.75 -3.67
N ASN A 57 6.78 8.95 -2.96
CA ASN A 57 6.78 9.56 -1.63
C ASN A 57 6.44 11.06 -1.67
N ILE A 58 6.77 11.77 -2.76
CA ILE A 58 6.36 13.17 -2.96
C ILE A 58 4.86 13.26 -3.24
N VAL A 59 4.32 12.37 -4.09
CA VAL A 59 2.88 12.30 -4.39
C VAL A 59 2.07 11.85 -3.17
N TYR A 60 2.62 10.93 -2.37
CA TYR A 60 2.00 10.43 -1.14
C TYR A 60 2.91 10.68 0.07
N PRO A 61 2.88 11.89 0.65
CA PRO A 61 3.76 12.25 1.75
C PRO A 61 3.65 11.28 2.93
N ASN A 62 4.81 10.88 3.47
CA ASN A 62 4.96 9.91 4.57
C ASN A 62 4.47 8.49 4.28
N SER A 63 4.07 8.15 3.05
CA SER A 63 3.61 6.79 2.70
C SER A 63 4.67 5.72 2.97
N LEU A 64 5.95 6.05 2.83
CA LEU A 64 7.07 5.14 3.09
C LEU A 64 7.46 5.02 4.58
N LEU A 65 6.84 5.81 5.46
CA LEU A 65 7.15 5.87 6.89
C LEU A 65 5.94 5.52 7.77
N GLN A 66 4.73 5.88 7.34
CA GLN A 66 3.52 5.68 8.13
C GLN A 66 3.13 4.20 8.19
N ASN A 67 2.51 3.82 9.30
CA ASN A 67 1.99 2.48 9.52
C ASN A 67 0.46 2.44 9.33
N SER A 68 -0.09 1.23 9.41
CA SER A 68 -1.52 0.99 9.16
C SER A 68 -2.44 1.70 10.18
N TRP A 69 -1.99 1.97 11.41
CA TRP A 69 -2.77 2.74 12.39
C TRP A 69 -2.90 4.20 12.00
N ILE A 70 -1.79 4.84 11.63
CA ILE A 70 -1.79 6.24 11.17
C ILE A 70 -2.65 6.36 9.92
N PHE A 71 -2.56 5.38 9.01
CA PHE A 71 -3.40 5.33 7.81
C PHE A 71 -4.90 5.28 8.16
N LEU A 72 -5.33 4.36 9.04
CA LEU A 72 -6.73 4.25 9.47
C LEU A 72 -7.23 5.51 10.19
N GLY A 73 -6.45 6.04 11.14
CA GLY A 73 -6.84 7.26 11.88
C GLY A 73 -7.04 8.45 10.93
N ASN A 74 -6.16 8.58 9.93
CA ASN A 74 -6.31 9.61 8.91
C ASN A 74 -7.54 9.44 8.02
N ALA A 75 -7.91 8.21 7.68
CA ALA A 75 -9.10 7.94 6.87
C ALA A 75 -10.39 8.37 7.60
N ILE A 76 -10.41 8.30 8.93
CA ILE A 76 -11.56 8.71 9.75
C ILE A 76 -11.58 10.23 9.94
N ILE A 77 -10.44 10.85 10.25
CA ILE A 77 -10.35 12.27 10.61
C ILE A 77 -10.40 13.19 9.39
N ASN A 78 -9.78 12.80 8.27
CA ASN A 78 -9.49 13.72 7.16
C ASN A 78 -10.14 13.30 5.84
N GLN A 79 -11.47 13.38 5.77
CA GLN A 79 -12.22 13.06 4.55
C GLN A 79 -11.89 13.98 3.35
N ASN A 80 -11.41 15.20 3.61
CA ASN A 80 -11.07 16.20 2.57
C ASN A 80 -9.57 16.28 2.22
N SER A 81 -8.73 15.36 2.72
CA SER A 81 -7.28 15.41 2.47
C SER A 81 -6.84 14.59 1.26
N GLN A 82 -5.66 14.94 0.72
CA GLN A 82 -4.98 14.16 -0.33
C GLN A 82 -4.96 12.68 0.08
N LYS A 83 -5.37 11.81 -0.85
CA LYS A 83 -5.43 10.36 -0.66
C LYS A 83 -4.09 9.89 -0.08
N LYS A 84 -4.11 9.35 1.14
CA LYS A 84 -2.92 8.75 1.76
C LYS A 84 -2.82 7.31 1.32
N GLU A 85 -1.60 6.79 1.20
CA GLU A 85 -1.35 5.40 0.83
C GLU A 85 -0.47 4.73 1.90
N CYS A 86 -0.75 3.46 2.19
CA CYS A 86 0.06 2.64 3.09
C CYS A 86 0.46 1.36 2.33
N PRO A 87 1.69 1.29 1.80
CA PRO A 87 2.13 0.18 0.95
C PRO A 87 1.95 -1.20 1.59
N CYS A 88 2.24 -1.38 2.88
CA CYS A 88 2.08 -2.67 3.55
C CYS A 88 0.61 -3.03 3.80
N ASN A 89 -0.26 -2.06 4.11
CA ASN A 89 -1.69 -2.31 4.15
C ASN A 89 -2.22 -2.72 2.76
N GLN A 90 -1.76 -2.07 1.69
CA GLN A 90 -2.11 -2.43 0.33
C GLN A 90 -1.59 -3.81 -0.08
N MET A 91 -0.35 -4.13 0.31
CA MET A 91 0.22 -5.46 0.11
C MET A 91 -0.61 -6.52 0.84
N ALA A 92 -1.04 -6.25 2.08
CA ALA A 92 -1.92 -7.15 2.82
C ALA A 92 -3.22 -7.38 2.05
N SER A 93 -3.89 -6.34 1.55
CA SER A 93 -5.09 -6.47 0.69
C SER A 93 -4.84 -7.36 -0.53
N ASN A 94 -3.69 -7.19 -1.19
CA ASN A 94 -3.35 -7.90 -2.42
C ASN A 94 -3.03 -9.38 -2.18
N ILE A 95 -2.38 -9.70 -1.06
CA ILE A 95 -1.97 -11.08 -0.75
C ILE A 95 -3.08 -11.86 -0.03
N PHE A 96 -3.95 -11.18 0.71
CA PHE A 96 -4.98 -11.78 1.56
C PHE A 96 -5.85 -12.84 0.86
N PRO A 97 -6.33 -12.63 -0.39
CA PRO A 97 -7.11 -13.65 -1.09
C PRO A 97 -6.34 -14.93 -1.40
N ARG A 98 -5.00 -14.87 -1.46
CA ARG A 98 -4.12 -16.00 -1.81
C ARG A 98 -3.69 -16.84 -0.59
N LEU A 99 -4.00 -16.38 0.62
CA LEU A 99 -3.63 -17.09 1.85
C LEU A 99 -4.56 -18.29 2.07
N GLU A 100 -4.03 -19.37 2.65
CA GLU A 100 -4.80 -20.57 2.98
C GLU A 100 -5.74 -20.36 4.18
N TYR A 101 -5.48 -19.32 4.98
CA TYR A 101 -6.30 -18.90 6.11
C TYR A 101 -7.82 -18.93 5.80
N GLN A 102 -8.57 -19.67 6.63
CA GLN A 102 -10.03 -19.84 6.49
C GLN A 102 -10.79 -18.72 7.20
N ASN A 103 -12.08 -18.55 6.90
CA ASN A 103 -12.96 -17.54 7.53
C ASN A 103 -12.42 -16.10 7.45
N LYS A 104 -11.87 -15.76 6.29
CA LYS A 104 -11.30 -14.44 5.99
C LYS A 104 -12.27 -13.30 6.31
N SER A 105 -11.91 -12.46 7.28
CA SER A 105 -12.60 -11.20 7.56
C SER A 105 -11.73 -9.98 7.20
N SER A 106 -12.36 -8.82 6.99
CA SER A 106 -11.63 -7.56 6.76
C SER A 106 -10.74 -7.17 7.94
N PHE A 107 -11.08 -7.60 9.16
CA PHE A 107 -10.26 -7.35 10.33
C PHE A 107 -8.98 -8.20 10.32
N ASP A 108 -9.04 -9.44 9.85
CA ASP A 108 -7.87 -10.30 9.72
C ASP A 108 -6.86 -9.74 8.72
N GLN A 109 -7.33 -9.12 7.65
CA GLN A 109 -6.47 -8.41 6.72
C GLN A 109 -5.66 -7.30 7.43
N PHE A 110 -6.27 -6.59 8.38
CA PHE A 110 -5.56 -5.58 9.17
C PHE A 110 -4.53 -6.22 10.12
N LEU A 111 -4.87 -7.33 10.78
CA LEU A 111 -3.91 -8.10 11.60
C LEU A 111 -2.70 -8.56 10.77
N ILE A 112 -2.94 -8.97 9.52
CA ILE A 112 -1.89 -9.36 8.57
C ILE A 112 -1.06 -8.15 8.14
N ALA A 113 -1.69 -7.00 7.89
CA ALA A 113 -0.97 -5.75 7.63
C ALA A 113 -0.03 -5.40 8.79
N ARG A 114 -0.49 -5.50 10.05
CA ARG A 114 0.37 -5.33 11.23
C ARG A 114 1.53 -6.32 11.24
N TYR A 115 1.28 -7.60 10.97
CA TYR A 115 2.34 -8.61 10.89
C TYR A 115 3.39 -8.29 9.81
N ILE A 116 2.96 -7.86 8.63
CA ILE A 116 3.84 -7.46 7.53
C ILE A 116 4.68 -6.24 7.94
N GLU A 117 4.08 -5.22 8.55
CA GLU A 117 4.78 -4.00 9.00
C GLU A 117 5.80 -4.26 10.11
N HIS A 118 5.57 -5.26 10.97
CA HIS A 118 6.56 -5.70 11.95
C HIS A 118 7.75 -6.43 11.33
N SER A 119 7.60 -6.94 10.11
CA SER A 119 8.59 -7.82 9.45
C SER A 119 9.32 -7.12 8.30
N TYR A 120 8.70 -6.11 7.68
CA TYR A 120 9.14 -5.48 6.44
C TYR A 120 8.90 -3.98 6.46
N ARG A 121 9.71 -3.24 5.69
CA ARG A 121 9.55 -1.79 5.55
C ARG A 121 8.48 -1.48 4.52
N GLN A 122 7.86 -0.30 4.60
CA GLN A 122 6.90 0.16 3.59
C GLN A 122 7.48 0.14 2.17
N LYS A 123 8.78 0.43 2.01
CA LYS A 123 9.49 0.33 0.72
C LYS A 123 9.49 -1.10 0.16
N ASP A 124 9.63 -2.12 1.00
CA ASP A 124 9.60 -3.52 0.59
C ASP A 124 8.20 -3.94 0.13
N CYS A 125 7.18 -3.48 0.86
CA CYS A 125 5.78 -3.67 0.47
C CYS A 125 5.43 -2.95 -0.83
N LEU A 126 5.98 -1.75 -1.05
CA LEU A 126 5.82 -1.01 -2.31
C LEU A 126 6.45 -1.76 -3.49
N ASN A 127 7.65 -2.32 -3.31
CA ASN A 127 8.30 -3.17 -4.31
C ASN A 127 7.39 -4.35 -4.68
N PHE A 128 6.86 -5.05 -3.68
CA PHE A 128 5.93 -6.15 -3.89
C PHE A 128 4.71 -5.72 -4.71
N ASN A 129 4.08 -4.62 -4.32
CA ASN A 129 2.88 -4.11 -4.95
C ASN A 129 3.11 -3.85 -6.44
N PHE A 130 4.11 -3.04 -6.80
CA PHE A 130 4.37 -2.68 -8.20
C PHE A 130 4.97 -3.81 -9.02
N ARG A 131 5.69 -4.77 -8.40
CA ARG A 131 6.22 -5.95 -9.10
C ARG A 131 5.12 -6.94 -9.48
N ASN A 132 4.10 -7.09 -8.64
CA ASN A 132 3.09 -8.15 -8.76
C ASN A 132 1.74 -7.65 -9.28
N PHE A 133 1.54 -6.34 -9.40
CA PHE A 133 0.33 -5.76 -9.94
C PHE A 133 0.12 -6.14 -11.41
N ASP A 134 -1.14 -6.35 -11.78
CA ASP A 134 -1.54 -6.58 -13.15
C ASP A 134 -2.06 -5.27 -13.76
N PHE A 135 -1.26 -4.67 -14.66
CA PHE A 135 -1.61 -3.44 -15.37
C PHE A 135 -2.48 -3.69 -16.60
N LEU A 136 -3.05 -4.89 -16.76
CA LEU A 136 -3.80 -5.36 -17.94
C LEU A 136 -2.93 -5.40 -19.20
N GLU A 137 -3.50 -5.89 -20.30
CA GLU A 137 -2.82 -6.00 -21.60
C GLU A 137 -1.51 -6.81 -21.50
N ASN A 138 -1.51 -7.87 -20.69
CA ASN A 138 -0.35 -8.73 -20.38
C ASN A 138 0.85 -8.02 -19.74
N ARG A 139 0.64 -6.83 -19.13
CA ARG A 139 1.69 -6.07 -18.45
C ARG A 139 1.68 -6.36 -16.96
N LYS A 140 2.24 -7.50 -16.56
CA LYS A 140 2.38 -7.84 -15.14
C LYS A 140 3.65 -7.22 -14.56
N GLY A 141 3.48 -6.28 -13.64
CA GLY A 141 4.57 -5.60 -12.95
C GLY A 141 5.11 -4.36 -13.66
N ILE A 142 5.79 -3.52 -12.89
CA ILE A 142 6.24 -2.19 -13.31
C ILE A 142 7.25 -2.20 -14.48
N GLU A 143 8.13 -3.19 -14.55
CA GLU A 143 9.09 -3.30 -15.65
C GLU A 143 8.36 -3.51 -17.00
N ASN A 144 7.36 -4.39 -16.99
CA ASN A 144 6.59 -4.71 -18.19
C ASN A 144 5.70 -3.54 -18.62
N VAL A 145 5.07 -2.83 -17.67
CA VAL A 145 4.26 -1.66 -18.00
C VAL A 145 5.11 -0.49 -18.50
N SER A 146 6.30 -0.27 -17.92
CA SER A 146 7.27 0.75 -18.37
C SER A 146 7.72 0.48 -19.80
N LYS A 147 8.15 -0.75 -20.09
CA LYS A 147 8.58 -1.15 -21.45
C LYS A 147 7.44 -1.07 -22.45
N SER A 148 6.24 -1.51 -22.08
CA SER A 148 5.10 -1.49 -23.00
C SER A 148 4.58 -0.08 -23.30
N LEU A 149 4.53 0.82 -22.32
CA LEU A 149 3.98 2.16 -22.52
C LEU A 149 4.98 3.13 -23.15
N PHE A 150 6.27 3.01 -22.80
CA PHE A 150 7.30 4.03 -23.08
C PHE A 150 8.57 3.48 -23.70
N ASN A 151 8.73 2.16 -23.81
CA ASN A 151 9.96 1.49 -24.24
C ASN A 151 11.19 1.85 -23.39
N LYS A 152 11.00 2.15 -22.09
CA LYS A 152 12.04 2.57 -21.14
C LYS A 152 12.21 1.60 -19.99
N GLU A 153 13.39 1.59 -19.36
CA GLU A 153 13.54 1.00 -18.03
C GLU A 153 12.94 1.93 -16.97
N VAL A 154 12.51 1.38 -15.83
CA VAL A 154 11.81 2.17 -14.79
C VAL A 154 12.67 3.32 -14.26
N LYS A 155 13.99 3.13 -14.21
CA LYS A 155 14.95 4.15 -13.76
C LYS A 155 15.07 5.34 -14.72
N ASP A 156 14.68 5.17 -15.99
CA ASP A 156 14.77 6.17 -17.05
C ASP A 156 13.41 6.86 -17.31
N LEU A 157 12.39 6.57 -16.49
CA LEU A 157 11.09 7.19 -16.60
C LEU A 157 11.11 8.63 -16.13
N GLU A 158 10.50 9.50 -16.92
CA GLU A 158 10.23 10.89 -16.58
C GLU A 158 9.09 11.00 -15.57
N PRO A 159 9.01 12.09 -14.77
CA PRO A 159 7.96 12.26 -13.77
C PRO A 159 6.53 12.14 -14.32
N MET A 160 6.29 12.59 -15.56
CA MET A 160 4.98 12.47 -16.22
C MET A 160 4.64 11.01 -16.57
N GLU A 161 5.63 10.21 -16.95
CA GLU A 161 5.46 8.78 -17.27
C GLU A 161 5.21 7.97 -15.98
N ILE A 162 5.91 8.31 -14.89
CA ILE A 162 5.63 7.75 -13.56
C ILE A 162 4.20 8.10 -13.12
N ALA A 163 3.75 9.34 -13.35
CA ALA A 163 2.38 9.78 -13.06
C ALA A 163 1.33 8.94 -13.82
N GLU A 164 1.60 8.58 -15.08
CA GLU A 164 0.72 7.73 -15.89
C GLU A 164 0.67 6.29 -15.35
N ILE A 165 1.82 5.75 -14.90
CA ILE A 165 1.85 4.44 -14.23
C ILE A 165 1.06 4.48 -12.92
N LEU A 166 1.15 5.54 -12.11
CA LEU A 166 0.35 5.68 -10.89
C LEU A 166 -1.14 5.82 -11.19
N ALA A 167 -1.51 6.56 -12.23
CA ALA A 167 -2.89 6.64 -12.71
C ALA A 167 -3.42 5.25 -13.07
N LEU A 168 -2.64 4.49 -13.82
CA LEU A 168 -3.01 3.13 -14.22
C LEU A 168 -3.05 2.17 -13.01
N TYR A 169 -2.13 2.32 -12.06
CA TYR A 169 -2.08 1.55 -10.81
C TYR A 169 -3.34 1.76 -9.96
N GLU A 170 -3.83 3.00 -9.89
CA GLU A 170 -5.03 3.32 -9.12
C GLU A 170 -6.28 2.66 -9.70
N ASN A 171 -6.43 2.65 -11.02
CA ASN A 171 -7.53 1.96 -11.68
C ASN A 171 -7.14 1.53 -13.10
N PRO A 172 -6.71 0.27 -13.29
CA PRO A 172 -6.13 -0.15 -14.56
C PRO A 172 -7.17 -0.26 -15.67
N VAL A 173 -8.46 -0.39 -15.35
CA VAL A 173 -9.54 -0.41 -16.35
C VAL A 173 -9.89 1.01 -16.78
N LYS A 174 -10.19 1.89 -15.82
CA LYS A 174 -10.69 3.25 -16.09
C LYS A 174 -9.60 4.19 -16.62
N ASN A 175 -8.36 4.01 -16.18
CA ASN A 175 -7.26 4.90 -16.51
C ASN A 175 -6.34 4.30 -17.59
N ASN A 176 -6.83 3.33 -18.36
CA ASN A 176 -6.12 2.78 -19.51
C ASN A 176 -6.27 3.71 -20.73
N ARG A 177 -5.16 4.25 -21.23
CA ARG A 177 -5.15 5.15 -22.39
C ARG A 177 -5.73 4.56 -23.67
N TYR A 178 -5.68 3.23 -23.83
CA TYR A 178 -6.25 2.53 -24.99
C TYR A 178 -7.78 2.36 -24.89
N ARG A 179 -8.34 2.51 -23.70
CA ARG A 179 -9.79 2.40 -23.44
C ARG A 179 -10.46 3.76 -23.22
N SER A 180 -9.77 4.67 -22.53
CA SER A 180 -10.27 6.01 -22.20
C SER A 180 -9.09 6.99 -22.13
N SER A 181 -8.63 7.45 -23.30
CA SER A 181 -7.46 8.33 -23.45
C SER A 181 -7.60 9.62 -22.65
N GLU A 182 -8.75 10.30 -22.75
CA GLU A 182 -9.00 11.57 -22.08
C GLU A 182 -8.99 11.41 -20.56
N ARG A 183 -9.62 10.34 -20.04
CA ARG A 183 -9.61 10.07 -18.60
C ARG A 183 -8.22 9.71 -18.11
N ALA A 184 -7.50 8.89 -18.85
CA ALA A 184 -6.13 8.51 -18.51
C ALA A 184 -5.24 9.76 -18.43
N LYS A 185 -5.30 10.64 -19.43
CA LYS A 185 -4.58 11.92 -19.47
C LYS A 185 -4.90 12.80 -18.27
N ASN A 186 -6.19 13.04 -18.01
CA ASN A 186 -6.62 13.85 -16.86
C ASN A 186 -6.13 13.27 -15.52
N ARG A 187 -6.10 11.94 -15.38
CA ARG A 187 -5.62 11.30 -14.15
C ARG A 187 -4.10 11.35 -14.01
N THR A 188 -3.36 11.21 -15.11
CA THR A 188 -1.91 11.42 -15.17
C THR A 188 -1.56 12.85 -14.76
N GLU A 189 -2.21 13.85 -15.35
CA GLU A 189 -2.01 15.27 -15.03
C GLU A 189 -2.29 15.56 -13.55
N HIS A 190 -3.33 14.95 -12.98
CA HIS A 190 -3.58 15.06 -11.54
C HIS A 190 -2.38 14.61 -10.70
N PHE A 191 -1.83 13.42 -10.97
CA PHE A 191 -0.67 12.92 -10.22
C PHE A 191 0.58 13.76 -10.43
N TYR A 192 0.83 14.22 -11.66
CA TYR A 192 1.93 15.13 -11.96
C TYR A 192 1.78 16.49 -11.26
N ASN A 193 0.57 17.02 -11.18
CA ASN A 193 0.27 18.26 -10.46
C ASN A 193 0.45 18.10 -8.94
N LEU A 194 0.07 16.95 -8.36
CA LEU A 194 0.37 16.63 -6.96
C LEU A 194 1.87 16.58 -6.70
N TYR A 195 2.63 15.92 -7.59
CA TYR A 195 4.09 15.87 -7.53
C TYR A 195 4.69 17.28 -7.55
N SER A 196 4.31 18.09 -8.55
CA SER A 196 4.82 19.46 -8.74
C SER A 196 4.47 20.39 -7.58
N LYS A 197 3.25 20.25 -7.02
CA LYS A 197 2.79 21.03 -5.87
C LYS A 197 3.59 20.67 -4.61
N ASN A 198 3.81 19.38 -4.37
CA ASN A 198 4.49 18.91 -3.16
C ASN A 198 6.01 19.11 -3.24
N LEU A 199 6.59 19.19 -4.44
CA LEU A 199 8.01 19.52 -4.64
C LEU A 199 8.36 20.97 -4.26
N LYS A 200 7.40 21.90 -4.39
CA LYS A 200 7.58 23.33 -4.09
C LYS A 200 7.38 23.68 -2.61
N ARG A 201 6.98 22.72 -1.78
CA ARG A 201 6.66 22.90 -0.37
C ARG A 201 7.83 22.49 0.50
#